data_AF-A0A7S2A9X1-F1
#
_entry.id   AF-A0A7S2A9X1-F1
#
_cell.length_a   1.000
_cell.length_b   1.000
_cell.length_c   1.000
_cell.angle_alpha   90.00
_cell.angle_beta   90.00
_cell.angle_gamma   90.00
#
_symmetry.space_group_name_H-M   'P 1'
#
loop_
_entity.id
_entity.type
_entity.pdbx_description
1 polymer ?
#
loop_
_entity_poly.entity_id
_entity_poly.type
_entity_poly.pdbx_seq_one_letter_code
_entity_poly.pdbx_strand_id
1 'polypeptide(L)'
;DERAGLQLKHDRRGVLSMGNGGKNSNTSQFFLTFGPAPQCDGKHTVFGEVVSGFEVMDAVEKVGTDGGKPSSPVTITDCGAYLPFQTPGAGYWYDRPDAESYTGVSSIFVVRPRVALVAPSEAVCVRFKKALGTCAAPVSIPIDAFGGIDGCIKRVVELLSKFAIDVVMVAPACSDLLKSLDLPPSWTKTDAGVALVKEQVIIAAKPMEAAIALRERSWIGKHEGVAT
;
A
#
# COMPACT_ATOMS: atom_id res chain seq x y z
N ASP A 1 10.17 -21.65 23.31
CA ASP A 1 10.67 -21.99 21.97
C ASP A 1 9.61 -22.74 21.19
N GLU A 2 9.28 -22.23 20.02
CA GLU A 2 8.29 -22.82 19.12
C GLU A 2 8.97 -23.89 18.25
N ARG A 3 8.54 -25.15 18.38
CA ARG A 3 9.17 -26.28 17.67
C ARG A 3 9.28 -26.08 16.16
N ALA A 4 8.25 -25.51 15.54
CA ALA A 4 8.25 -25.26 14.10
C ALA A 4 9.36 -24.28 13.71
N GLY A 5 9.52 -23.18 14.44
CA GLY A 5 10.55 -22.18 14.16
C GLY A 5 11.97 -22.67 14.44
N LEU A 6 12.17 -23.62 15.37
CA LEU A 6 13.48 -24.25 15.60
C LEU A 6 13.93 -25.19 14.48
N GLN A 7 13.01 -25.66 13.62
CA GLN A 7 13.34 -26.51 12.47
C GLN A 7 13.77 -25.68 11.26
N LEU A 8 13.41 -24.39 11.23
CA LEU A 8 13.82 -23.46 10.18
C LEU A 8 15.30 -23.08 10.31
N LYS A 9 15.86 -22.62 9.20
CA LYS A 9 17.29 -22.37 9.03
C LYS A 9 17.61 -20.88 8.93
N HIS A 10 18.72 -20.49 9.52
CA HIS A 10 19.29 -19.15 9.35
C HIS A 10 20.24 -19.17 8.14
N ASP A 11 19.70 -19.43 6.95
CA ASP A 11 20.46 -19.73 5.73
C ASP A 11 20.66 -18.54 4.78
N ARG A 12 20.09 -17.39 5.11
CA ARG A 12 20.11 -16.19 4.27
C ARG A 12 20.07 -14.92 5.11
N ARG A 13 20.30 -13.79 4.45
CA ARG A 13 20.08 -12.44 5.00
C ARG A 13 18.59 -12.19 5.21
N GLY A 14 18.24 -11.47 6.27
CA GLY A 14 16.88 -11.03 6.54
C GLY A 14 16.03 -12.01 7.35
N VAL A 15 16.56 -13.15 7.80
CA VAL A 15 15.84 -14.05 8.71
C VAL A 15 15.62 -13.36 10.06
N LEU A 16 14.37 -13.34 10.52
CA LEU A 16 13.94 -12.80 11.81
C LEU A 16 13.78 -13.93 12.83
N SER A 17 14.48 -13.81 13.96
CA SER A 17 14.61 -14.88 14.93
C SER A 17 14.68 -14.36 16.38
N MET A 18 14.25 -15.19 17.33
CA MET A 18 14.17 -14.84 18.75
C MET A 18 15.56 -14.81 19.42
N GLY A 19 15.86 -13.72 20.12
CA GLY A 19 16.94 -13.68 21.10
C GLY A 19 16.53 -14.36 22.41
N ASN A 20 17.43 -15.14 23.00
CA ASN A 20 17.17 -15.85 24.26
C ASN A 20 18.44 -16.02 25.10
N GLY A 21 18.27 -16.36 26.38
CA GLY A 21 19.34 -16.70 27.31
C GLY A 21 19.56 -18.22 27.47
N GLY A 22 19.04 -19.03 26.55
CA GLY A 22 18.97 -20.49 26.66
C GLY A 22 17.59 -21.06 26.31
N LYS A 23 17.47 -22.38 26.40
CA LYS A 23 16.23 -23.10 26.04
C LYS A 23 15.02 -22.55 26.82
N ASN A 24 13.92 -22.32 26.11
CA ASN A 24 12.64 -21.85 26.65
C ASN A 24 12.75 -20.52 27.42
N SER A 25 13.61 -19.60 26.99
CA SER A 25 13.80 -18.29 27.62
C SER A 25 13.54 -17.11 26.68
N ASN A 26 12.71 -17.34 25.64
CA ASN A 26 12.24 -16.29 24.75
C ASN A 26 11.49 -15.21 25.54
N THR A 27 11.82 -13.94 25.28
CA THR A 27 11.12 -12.77 25.82
C THR A 27 10.73 -11.84 24.68
N SER A 28 11.26 -10.62 24.64
CA SER A 28 11.00 -9.63 23.58
C SER A 28 12.22 -9.36 22.70
N GLN A 29 13.39 -9.91 23.04
CA GLN A 29 14.59 -9.74 22.23
C GLN A 29 14.45 -10.54 20.94
N PHE A 30 14.79 -9.91 19.82
CA PHE A 30 14.85 -10.54 18.51
C PHE A 30 16.08 -10.01 17.76
N PHE A 31 16.47 -10.71 16.69
CA PHE A 31 17.52 -10.27 15.80
C PHE A 31 17.17 -10.56 14.34
N LEU A 32 17.81 -9.79 13.46
CA LEU A 32 17.82 -10.01 12.02
C LEU A 32 19.20 -10.52 11.62
N THR A 33 19.24 -11.48 10.71
CA THR A 33 20.50 -11.97 10.14
C THR A 33 20.96 -11.07 9.01
N PHE A 34 22.24 -10.71 9.01
CA PHE A 34 22.87 -10.01 7.88
C PHE A 34 23.43 -10.98 6.81
N GLY A 35 23.44 -12.27 7.11
CA GLY A 35 23.82 -13.35 6.21
C GLY A 35 23.58 -14.72 6.87
N PRO A 36 24.00 -15.83 6.25
CA PRO A 36 23.85 -17.16 6.84
C PRO A 36 24.48 -17.25 8.23
N ALA A 37 23.73 -17.77 9.20
CA ALA A 37 24.12 -17.88 10.61
C ALA A 37 23.79 -19.28 11.18
N PRO A 38 24.38 -20.37 10.64
CA PRO A 38 24.05 -21.74 11.03
C PRO A 38 24.31 -22.05 12.51
N GLN A 39 25.15 -21.27 13.20
CA GLN A 39 25.37 -21.36 14.64
C GLN A 39 24.11 -21.14 15.49
N CYS A 40 23.09 -20.47 14.92
CA CYS A 40 21.81 -20.16 15.55
C CYS A 40 20.75 -21.26 15.35
N ASP A 41 20.95 -22.19 14.42
CA ASP A 41 19.98 -23.23 14.08
C ASP A 41 19.65 -24.13 15.27
N GLY A 42 18.36 -24.40 15.47
CA GLY A 42 17.87 -25.23 16.58
C GLY A 42 18.06 -24.62 17.98
N LYS A 43 18.59 -23.39 18.07
CA LYS A 43 18.79 -22.65 19.33
C LYS A 43 17.94 -21.39 19.40
N HIS A 44 17.73 -20.73 18.27
CA HIS A 44 16.91 -19.54 18.15
C HIS A 44 15.73 -19.83 17.23
N THR A 45 14.52 -19.46 17.69
CA THR A 45 13.29 -19.75 16.96
C THR A 45 13.14 -18.72 15.83
N VAL A 46 13.15 -19.17 14.58
CA VAL A 46 12.80 -18.34 13.42
C VAL A 46 11.30 -18.14 13.37
N PHE A 47 10.85 -16.91 13.19
CA PHE A 47 9.41 -16.58 13.15
C PHE A 47 9.03 -15.57 12.07
N GLY A 48 9.98 -15.18 11.21
CA GLY A 48 9.69 -14.33 10.05
C GLY A 48 10.91 -14.07 9.18
N GLU A 49 10.73 -13.21 8.20
CA GLU A 49 11.80 -12.70 7.36
C GLU A 49 11.51 -11.26 6.90
N VAL A 50 12.56 -10.54 6.54
CA VAL A 50 12.46 -9.21 5.93
C VAL A 50 12.02 -9.36 4.49
N VAL A 51 10.92 -8.70 4.14
CA VAL A 51 10.36 -8.70 2.78
C VAL A 51 10.62 -7.41 2.01
N SER A 52 10.97 -6.32 2.71
CA SER A 52 11.26 -4.99 2.16
C SER A 52 12.12 -4.18 3.14
N GLY A 53 12.85 -3.17 2.65
CA GLY A 53 13.69 -2.30 3.48
C GLY A 53 15.13 -2.79 3.66
N PHE A 54 15.67 -3.53 2.69
CA PHE A 54 17.05 -4.05 2.75
C PHE A 54 18.10 -2.93 2.75
N GLU A 55 17.80 -1.79 2.13
CA GLU A 55 18.63 -0.59 2.18
C GLU A 55 18.79 -0.04 3.61
N VAL A 56 17.78 -0.19 4.46
CA VAL A 56 17.85 0.16 5.89
C VAL A 56 18.73 -0.86 6.62
N MET A 57 18.58 -2.15 6.32
CA MET A 57 19.47 -3.18 6.86
C MET A 57 20.94 -2.91 6.51
N ASP A 58 21.24 -2.53 5.27
CA ASP A 58 22.59 -2.19 4.83
C ASP A 58 23.15 -0.98 5.59
N ALA A 59 22.32 0.02 5.89
CA ALA A 59 22.72 1.16 6.70
C ALA A 59 23.00 0.78 8.16
N VAL A 60 22.18 -0.09 8.75
CA VAL A 60 22.36 -0.60 10.13
C VAL A 60 23.62 -1.46 10.23
N GLU A 61 23.87 -2.33 9.25
CA GLU A 61 25.06 -3.19 9.23
C GLU A 61 26.35 -2.38 9.17
N LYS A 62 26.38 -1.29 8.38
CA LYS A 62 27.55 -0.40 8.26
C LYS A 62 27.99 0.25 9.57
N VAL A 63 27.08 0.41 10.53
CA VAL A 63 27.39 0.98 11.86
C VAL A 63 27.60 -0.10 12.93
N GLY A 64 27.58 -1.39 12.54
CA GLY A 64 27.89 -2.51 13.42
C GLY A 64 29.35 -2.51 13.88
N THR A 65 29.62 -3.20 14.98
CA THR A 65 30.99 -3.41 15.50
C THR A 65 31.15 -4.85 15.99
N ASP A 66 32.39 -5.32 16.06
CA ASP A 66 32.71 -6.67 16.55
C ASP A 66 32.31 -6.89 18.02
N GLY A 67 32.21 -5.80 18.79
CA GLY A 67 31.75 -5.83 20.19
C GLY A 67 30.23 -5.88 20.34
N GLY A 68 29.47 -5.92 19.24
CA GLY A 68 28.00 -5.96 19.23
C GLY A 68 27.31 -4.63 19.54
N LYS A 69 28.02 -3.64 20.08
CA LYS A 69 27.49 -2.28 20.30
C LYS A 69 27.71 -1.43 19.04
N PRO A 70 26.65 -0.91 18.39
CA PRO A 70 26.79 -0.07 17.21
C PRO A 70 27.63 1.19 17.47
N SER A 71 28.38 1.64 16.46
CA SER A 71 29.17 2.87 16.49
C SER A 71 28.31 4.14 16.49
N SER A 72 27.08 4.03 16.00
CA SER A 72 26.04 5.07 16.03
C SER A 72 24.73 4.50 16.57
N PRO A 73 23.93 5.27 17.33
CA PRO A 73 22.65 4.79 17.85
C PRO A 73 21.69 4.33 16.74
N VAL A 74 21.11 3.14 16.89
CA VAL A 74 20.06 2.61 16.01
C VAL A 74 18.83 2.34 16.87
N THR A 75 17.73 3.05 16.59
CA THR A 75 16.52 3.02 17.40
C THR A 75 15.31 2.78 16.53
N ILE A 76 14.39 1.91 16.97
CA ILE A 76 13.07 1.76 16.38
C ILE A 76 12.23 2.95 16.85
N THR A 77 11.96 3.91 15.96
CA THR A 77 11.21 5.13 16.30
C THR A 77 9.70 4.94 16.26
N ASP A 78 9.21 3.98 15.48
CA ASP A 78 7.80 3.64 15.33
C ASP A 78 7.64 2.17 14.89
N CYS A 79 6.52 1.53 15.24
CA CYS A 79 6.20 0.16 14.83
C CYS A 79 4.70 -0.12 14.83
N GLY A 80 4.28 -1.16 14.10
CA GLY A 80 2.88 -1.55 14.00
C GLY A 80 2.69 -2.94 13.41
N ALA A 81 1.45 -3.39 13.33
CA ALA A 81 1.07 -4.64 12.67
C ALA A 81 0.36 -4.37 11.35
N TYR A 82 0.88 -4.93 10.25
CA TYR A 82 0.22 -4.85 8.96
C TYR A 82 -1.03 -5.73 8.95
N LEU A 83 -2.20 -5.10 8.96
CA LEU A 83 -3.49 -5.78 8.82
C LEU A 83 -4.02 -5.50 7.42
N PRO A 84 -3.87 -6.44 6.47
CA PRO A 84 -4.43 -6.24 5.14
C PRO A 84 -5.95 -6.12 5.24
N PHE A 85 -6.52 -5.18 4.50
CA PHE A 85 -7.97 -5.04 4.40
C PHE A 85 -8.56 -6.30 3.76
N GLN A 86 -9.27 -7.11 4.56
CA GLN A 86 -10.00 -8.27 4.05
C GLN A 86 -11.30 -7.81 3.42
N THR A 87 -11.46 -8.06 2.13
CA THR A 87 -12.74 -7.87 1.44
C THR A 87 -13.52 -9.19 1.47
N PRO A 88 -14.73 -9.23 2.06
CA PRO A 88 -15.54 -10.44 2.06
C PRO A 88 -15.83 -10.90 0.63
N GLY A 89 -15.34 -12.08 0.26
CA GLY A 89 -15.52 -12.70 -1.06
C GLY A 89 -14.38 -12.50 -2.07
N ALA A 90 -13.35 -11.69 -1.75
CA ALA A 90 -12.33 -11.29 -2.73
C ALA A 90 -10.86 -11.37 -2.24
N GLY A 91 -10.63 -11.70 -0.95
CA GLY A 91 -9.28 -11.88 -0.42
C GLY A 91 -8.60 -10.58 0.05
N TYR A 92 -7.26 -10.56 0.02
CA TYR A 92 -6.43 -9.46 0.53
C TYR A 92 -6.20 -8.40 -0.55
N TRP A 93 -6.44 -7.14 -0.20
CA TRP A 93 -6.42 -6.04 -1.17
C TRP A 93 -5.02 -5.53 -1.55
N TYR A 94 -3.99 -5.90 -0.75
CA TYR A 94 -2.61 -5.47 -0.93
C TYR A 94 -1.64 -6.52 -0.40
N ASP A 95 -0.77 -7.04 -1.27
CA ASP A 95 0.23 -8.04 -0.89
C ASP A 95 1.47 -7.43 -0.21
N ARG A 96 1.69 -6.10 -0.31
CA ARG A 96 2.85 -5.39 0.27
C ARG A 96 2.56 -3.91 0.61
N PRO A 97 3.15 -3.34 1.68
CA PRO A 97 3.14 -1.90 1.93
C PRO A 97 4.02 -1.17 0.89
N ASP A 98 3.53 -0.10 0.28
CA ASP A 98 4.35 0.82 -0.50
C ASP A 98 4.90 1.96 0.40
N ALA A 99 6.05 2.52 0.02
CA ALA A 99 6.73 3.56 0.81
C ALA A 99 6.02 4.93 0.78
N GLU A 100 5.13 5.16 -0.21
CA GLU A 100 4.41 6.43 -0.38
C GLU A 100 3.10 6.50 0.44
N SER A 101 2.58 5.36 0.88
CA SER A 101 1.39 5.22 1.72
C SER A 101 1.68 5.33 3.21
N TYR A 102 2.96 5.48 3.59
CA TYR A 102 3.40 5.57 4.99
C TYR A 102 3.54 7.02 5.43
N THR A 103 2.80 7.40 6.47
CA THR A 103 2.94 8.72 7.13
C THR A 103 3.32 8.65 8.61
N GLY A 104 3.60 7.46 9.15
CA GLY A 104 4.17 7.29 10.51
C GLY A 104 3.29 7.72 11.68
N VAL A 105 1.96 7.68 11.56
CA VAL A 105 1.03 8.13 12.63
C VAL A 105 0.06 7.04 13.10
N SER A 106 0.28 5.76 12.80
CA SER A 106 -0.60 4.70 13.31
C SER A 106 0.08 3.35 13.40
N SER A 107 -0.10 2.68 14.55
CA SER A 107 0.28 1.27 14.80
C SER A 107 -0.56 0.27 13.99
N ILE A 108 -1.55 0.75 13.23
CA ILE A 108 -2.39 0.00 12.31
C ILE A 108 -2.08 0.48 10.90
N PHE A 109 -1.53 -0.41 10.05
CA PHE A 109 -1.34 -0.12 8.63
C PHE A 109 -2.70 -0.11 7.94
N VAL A 110 -3.36 1.03 7.91
CA VAL A 110 -4.53 1.23 7.06
C VAL A 110 -4.00 1.60 5.68
N VAL A 111 -3.86 0.61 4.78
CA VAL A 111 -3.62 0.92 3.36
C VAL A 111 -4.90 1.53 2.82
N ARG A 112 -4.87 2.84 2.66
CA ARG A 112 -5.97 3.63 2.12
C ARG A 112 -5.91 3.55 0.60
N PRO A 113 -7.04 3.38 -0.11
CA PRO A 113 -7.04 3.50 -1.57
C PRO A 113 -6.45 4.85 -1.97
N ARG A 114 -5.52 4.83 -2.93
CA ARG A 114 -4.89 6.03 -3.46
C ARG A 114 -5.79 6.59 -4.55
N VAL A 115 -6.35 7.75 -4.29
CA VAL A 115 -7.40 8.33 -5.13
C VAL A 115 -6.86 9.58 -5.81
N ALA A 116 -6.68 9.54 -7.13
CA ALA A 116 -6.47 10.75 -7.90
C ALA A 116 -7.77 11.57 -7.94
N LEU A 117 -7.69 12.83 -7.52
CA LEU A 117 -8.76 13.81 -7.56
C LEU A 117 -8.49 14.80 -8.69
N VAL A 118 -9.15 14.62 -9.82
CA VAL A 118 -9.07 15.55 -10.94
C VAL A 118 -10.22 16.55 -10.84
N ALA A 119 -9.91 17.83 -10.68
CA ALA A 119 -10.93 18.87 -10.49
C ALA A 119 -10.51 20.20 -11.13
N PRO A 120 -11.42 21.19 -11.30
CA PRO A 120 -11.08 22.44 -11.98
C PRO A 120 -10.00 23.26 -11.27
N SER A 121 -9.97 23.22 -9.94
CA SER A 121 -9.03 23.98 -9.11
C SER A 121 -8.72 23.27 -7.80
N GLU A 122 -7.61 23.65 -7.15
CA GLU A 122 -7.20 23.05 -5.87
C GLU A 122 -8.26 23.21 -4.77
N ALA A 123 -9.03 24.31 -4.80
CA ALA A 123 -10.12 24.53 -3.85
C ALA A 123 -11.20 23.44 -3.92
N VAL A 124 -11.47 22.91 -5.12
CA VAL A 124 -12.40 21.79 -5.32
C VAL A 124 -11.76 20.49 -4.83
N CYS A 125 -10.49 20.26 -5.13
CA CYS A 125 -9.75 19.11 -4.60
C CYS A 125 -9.79 19.06 -3.06
N VAL A 126 -9.61 20.18 -2.37
CA VAL A 126 -9.68 20.27 -0.91
C VAL A 126 -11.05 19.84 -0.37
N ARG A 127 -12.15 20.18 -1.06
CA ARG A 127 -13.51 19.74 -0.66
C ARG A 127 -13.65 18.23 -0.76
N PHE A 128 -13.16 17.63 -1.85
CA PHE A 128 -13.14 16.18 -2.03
C PHE A 128 -12.25 15.49 -0.99
N LYS A 129 -11.05 16.01 -0.75
CA LYS A 129 -10.14 15.52 0.31
C LYS A 129 -10.83 15.53 1.68
N LYS A 130 -11.53 16.61 2.02
CA LYS A 130 -12.28 16.72 3.28
C LYS A 130 -13.39 15.68 3.38
N ALA A 131 -14.08 15.40 2.28
CA ALA A 131 -15.14 14.37 2.24
C ALA A 131 -14.58 12.95 2.34
N LEU A 132 -13.43 12.68 1.71
CA LEU A 132 -12.73 11.40 1.80
C LEU A 132 -12.14 11.16 3.20
N GLY A 133 -11.79 12.23 3.92
CA GLY A 133 -11.29 12.15 5.29
C GLY A 133 -10.10 11.20 5.42
N THR A 134 -10.21 10.23 6.33
CA THR A 134 -9.20 9.19 6.56
C THR A 134 -9.46 7.90 5.78
N CYS A 135 -10.49 7.87 4.92
CA CYS A 135 -10.88 6.68 4.17
C CYS A 135 -10.06 6.45 2.90
N ALA A 136 -9.29 7.45 2.43
CA ALA A 136 -8.49 7.39 1.22
C ALA A 136 -7.18 8.20 1.37
N ALA A 137 -6.21 7.93 0.50
CA ALA A 137 -5.01 8.74 0.32
C ALA A 137 -5.15 9.56 -0.97
N PRO A 138 -5.63 10.81 -0.90
CA PRO A 138 -5.96 11.58 -2.09
C PRO A 138 -4.73 12.27 -2.73
N VAL A 139 -4.61 12.16 -4.04
CA VAL A 139 -3.65 12.90 -4.87
C VAL A 139 -4.41 13.98 -5.64
N SER A 140 -4.16 15.26 -5.34
CA SER A 140 -4.76 16.38 -6.08
C SER A 140 -4.17 16.51 -7.48
N ILE A 141 -5.02 16.67 -8.48
CA ILE A 141 -4.63 16.99 -9.86
C ILE A 141 -5.59 18.10 -10.36
N PRO A 142 -5.42 19.36 -9.92
CA PRO A 142 -6.28 20.44 -10.38
C PRO A 142 -5.90 20.89 -11.80
N ILE A 143 -6.89 21.15 -12.66
CA ILE A 143 -6.67 21.45 -14.09
C ILE A 143 -5.80 22.71 -14.29
N ASP A 144 -6.01 23.74 -13.47
CA ASP A 144 -5.27 25.00 -13.52
C ASP A 144 -3.75 24.84 -13.28
N ALA A 145 -3.34 23.90 -12.42
CA ALA A 145 -1.94 23.68 -12.10
C ALA A 145 -1.20 22.78 -13.10
N PHE A 146 -1.92 22.05 -13.94
CA PHE A 146 -1.36 21.05 -14.86
C PHE A 146 -1.48 21.45 -16.34
N GLY A 147 -1.66 22.74 -16.62
CA GLY A 147 -1.65 23.25 -18.00
C GLY A 147 -2.85 22.80 -18.84
N GLY A 148 -3.99 22.55 -18.19
CA GLY A 148 -5.22 22.10 -18.85
C GLY A 148 -5.42 20.59 -18.83
N ILE A 149 -6.40 20.13 -19.62
CA ILE A 149 -6.87 18.74 -19.64
C ILE A 149 -5.75 17.76 -20.05
N ASP A 150 -4.94 18.12 -21.05
CA ASP A 150 -3.89 17.24 -21.59
C ASP A 150 -2.78 16.96 -20.57
N GLY A 151 -2.37 17.95 -19.78
CA GLY A 151 -1.37 17.75 -18.74
C GLY A 151 -1.91 16.95 -17.56
N CYS A 152 -3.20 17.10 -17.22
CA CYS A 152 -3.86 16.22 -16.26
C CYS A 152 -3.88 14.76 -16.74
N ILE A 153 -4.22 14.51 -18.01
CA ILE A 153 -4.21 13.17 -18.61
C ILE A 153 -2.82 12.55 -18.49
N LYS A 154 -1.78 13.27 -18.90
CA LYS A 154 -0.39 12.78 -18.82
C LYS A 154 -0.01 12.40 -17.39
N ARG A 155 -0.41 13.21 -16.41
CA ARG A 155 -0.15 12.95 -14.99
C ARG A 155 -0.91 11.73 -14.47
N VAL A 156 -2.18 11.58 -14.82
CA VAL A 156 -3.00 10.42 -14.43
C VAL A 156 -2.42 9.13 -15.00
N VAL A 157 -2.06 9.12 -16.30
CA VAL A 157 -1.45 7.96 -16.95
C VAL A 157 -0.10 7.62 -16.33
N GLU A 158 0.74 8.61 -16.04
CA GLU A 158 2.02 8.41 -15.35
C GLU A 158 1.81 7.73 -13.98
N LEU A 159 0.90 8.25 -13.16
CA LEU A 159 0.60 7.72 -11.84
C LEU A 159 0.04 6.29 -11.90
N LEU A 160 -0.86 6.01 -12.84
CA LEU A 160 -1.38 4.66 -13.06
C LEU A 160 -0.27 3.70 -13.50
N SER A 161 0.61 4.12 -14.42
CA SER A 161 1.71 3.28 -14.92
C SER A 161 2.74 2.91 -13.85
N LYS A 162 2.92 3.79 -12.85
CA LYS A 162 3.79 3.59 -11.70
C LYS A 162 3.10 2.89 -10.54
N PHE A 163 1.82 2.50 -10.70
CA PHE A 163 1.00 1.98 -9.63
C PHE A 163 0.99 2.91 -8.41
N ALA A 164 0.92 4.22 -8.63
CA ALA A 164 0.87 5.25 -7.57
C ALA A 164 -0.56 5.67 -7.22
N ILE A 165 -1.56 5.28 -8.02
CA ILE A 165 -2.98 5.52 -7.77
C ILE A 165 -3.82 4.29 -8.15
N ASP A 166 -4.91 4.09 -7.42
CA ASP A 166 -5.82 2.94 -7.54
C ASP A 166 -7.21 3.33 -8.08
N VAL A 167 -7.60 4.59 -7.90
CA VAL A 167 -8.90 5.13 -8.32
C VAL A 167 -8.70 6.53 -8.88
N VAL A 168 -9.42 6.88 -9.95
CA VAL A 168 -9.43 8.23 -10.53
C VAL A 168 -10.83 8.82 -10.40
N MET A 169 -10.99 9.78 -9.50
CA MET A 169 -12.23 10.55 -9.37
C MET A 169 -12.12 11.85 -10.15
N VAL A 170 -13.09 12.12 -11.03
CA VAL A 170 -13.08 13.29 -11.91
C VAL A 170 -14.28 14.16 -11.60
N ALA A 171 -14.05 15.38 -11.16
CA ALA A 171 -15.14 16.30 -10.87
C ALA A 171 -16.08 16.46 -12.09
N PRO A 172 -17.39 16.66 -11.89
CA PRO A 172 -18.37 16.79 -12.97
C PRO A 172 -17.97 17.78 -14.07
N ALA A 173 -17.40 18.91 -13.66
CA ALA A 173 -16.94 19.99 -14.52
C ALA A 173 -15.73 19.61 -15.40
N CYS A 174 -15.14 18.43 -15.17
CA CYS A 174 -13.97 17.91 -15.87
C CYS A 174 -14.30 16.62 -16.65
N SER A 175 -15.58 16.33 -16.88
CA SER A 175 -16.05 15.10 -17.54
C SER A 175 -15.49 14.91 -18.96
N ASP A 176 -15.08 15.96 -19.65
CA ASP A 176 -14.42 15.86 -20.96
C ASP A 176 -13.06 15.15 -20.90
N LEU A 177 -12.37 15.19 -19.75
CA LEU A 177 -11.14 14.43 -19.54
C LEU A 177 -11.38 12.92 -19.67
N LEU A 178 -12.55 12.44 -19.23
CA LEU A 178 -12.92 11.02 -19.30
C LEU A 178 -13.01 10.52 -20.74
N LYS A 179 -13.47 11.39 -21.65
CA LYS A 179 -13.64 11.08 -23.07
C LYS A 179 -12.30 11.00 -23.80
N SER A 180 -11.30 11.74 -23.30
CA SER A 180 -9.96 11.84 -23.89
C SER A 180 -8.94 10.91 -23.23
N LEU A 181 -9.29 10.24 -22.14
CA LEU A 181 -8.39 9.34 -21.42
C LEU A 181 -8.33 7.97 -22.13
N ASP A 182 -7.27 7.75 -22.90
CA ASP A 182 -7.02 6.46 -23.56
C ASP A 182 -6.44 5.45 -22.56
N LEU A 183 -7.33 4.74 -21.85
CA LEU A 183 -6.95 3.69 -20.91
C LEU A 183 -6.71 2.36 -21.64
N PRO A 184 -5.72 1.56 -21.19
CA PRO A 184 -5.49 0.23 -21.75
C PRO A 184 -6.79 -0.59 -21.81
N PRO A 185 -7.07 -1.30 -22.92
CA PRO A 185 -8.29 -2.11 -23.07
C PRO A 185 -8.50 -3.13 -21.94
N SER A 186 -7.41 -3.66 -21.39
CA SER A 186 -7.43 -4.57 -20.23
C SER A 186 -7.98 -3.95 -18.94
N TRP A 187 -8.09 -2.61 -18.87
CA TRP A 187 -8.61 -1.87 -17.72
C TRP A 187 -10.04 -1.36 -17.96
N THR A 188 -10.51 -1.42 -19.20
CA THR A 188 -11.84 -0.93 -19.62
C THR A 188 -12.80 -2.05 -20.05
N LYS A 189 -12.28 -3.20 -20.51
CA LYS A 189 -13.08 -4.37 -20.90
C LYS A 189 -12.87 -5.53 -19.92
N THR A 190 -13.96 -5.94 -19.29
CA THR A 190 -14.04 -7.21 -18.54
C THR A 190 -15.35 -7.91 -18.90
N ASP A 191 -15.34 -9.25 -18.96
CA ASP A 191 -16.50 -10.09 -19.31
C ASP A 191 -17.67 -10.01 -18.30
N ALA A 192 -17.48 -9.25 -17.21
CA ALA A 192 -18.50 -8.92 -16.19
C ALA A 192 -18.94 -7.44 -16.20
N GLY A 193 -18.52 -6.64 -17.19
CA GLY A 193 -19.13 -5.35 -17.50
C GLY A 193 -18.92 -4.23 -16.47
N VAL A 194 -17.79 -4.18 -15.75
CA VAL A 194 -17.52 -3.08 -14.81
C VAL A 194 -16.10 -2.51 -14.97
N ALA A 195 -15.93 -1.68 -15.99
CA ALA A 195 -15.29 -0.39 -15.75
C ALA A 195 -16.43 0.55 -15.31
N LEU A 196 -16.49 0.93 -14.03
CA LEU A 196 -17.40 1.98 -13.59
C LEU A 196 -16.87 3.30 -14.17
N VAL A 197 -17.15 3.55 -15.45
CA VAL A 197 -17.15 4.88 -16.04
C VAL A 197 -18.56 5.40 -15.84
N LYS A 198 -18.89 5.79 -14.60
CA LYS A 198 -20.02 6.70 -14.41
C LYS A 198 -19.51 8.06 -14.84
N GLU A 199 -20.37 8.94 -15.34
CA GLU A 199 -20.06 10.23 -16.02
C GLU A 199 -19.09 11.19 -15.25
N GLN A 200 -18.61 10.81 -14.06
CA GLN A 200 -17.80 11.59 -13.12
C GLN A 200 -16.79 10.72 -12.29
N VAL A 201 -16.62 9.41 -12.56
CA VAL A 201 -15.67 8.56 -11.81
C VAL A 201 -15.11 7.48 -12.74
N ILE A 202 -13.78 7.28 -12.75
CA ILE A 202 -13.11 6.12 -13.36
C ILE A 202 -12.52 5.26 -12.25
N ILE A 203 -13.01 4.03 -12.13
CA ILE A 203 -12.39 3.04 -11.25
C ILE A 203 -11.41 2.22 -12.08
N ALA A 204 -10.12 2.55 -11.99
CA ALA A 204 -9.02 1.78 -12.56
C ALA A 204 -8.41 0.89 -11.46
N ALA A 205 -9.19 -0.04 -10.91
CA ALA A 205 -8.73 -0.91 -9.84
C ALA A 205 -7.99 -2.13 -10.40
N LYS A 206 -6.80 -2.40 -9.86
CA LYS A 206 -6.29 -3.77 -9.73
C LYS A 206 -6.23 -4.11 -8.24
N PRO A 207 -6.78 -5.25 -7.80
CA PRO A 207 -7.49 -6.27 -8.60
C PRO A 207 -8.99 -5.95 -8.81
N MET A 208 -9.63 -6.68 -9.73
CA MET A 208 -10.95 -6.42 -10.32
C MET A 208 -12.11 -6.47 -9.31
N GLU A 209 -11.94 -7.23 -8.24
CA GLU A 209 -12.93 -7.52 -7.21
C GLU A 209 -13.22 -6.30 -6.32
N ALA A 210 -12.25 -5.39 -6.22
CA ALA A 210 -12.41 -4.14 -5.51
C ALA A 210 -13.33 -3.15 -6.22
N ALA A 211 -13.29 -3.14 -7.56
CA ALA A 211 -14.23 -2.35 -8.36
C ALA A 211 -15.68 -2.84 -8.17
N ILE A 212 -15.87 -4.16 -8.05
CA ILE A 212 -17.16 -4.79 -7.80
C ILE A 212 -17.71 -4.39 -6.42
N ALA A 213 -16.89 -4.48 -5.36
CA ALA A 213 -17.31 -4.10 -4.01
C ALA A 213 -17.67 -2.61 -3.90
N LEU A 214 -16.92 -1.72 -4.56
CA LEU A 214 -17.22 -0.28 -4.62
C LEU A 214 -18.53 -0.01 -5.36
N ARG A 215 -18.83 -0.74 -6.44
CA ARG A 215 -20.12 -0.65 -7.14
C ARG A 215 -21.28 -1.00 -6.21
N GLU A 216 -21.24 -2.16 -5.59
CA GLU A 216 -22.39 -2.73 -4.88
C GLU A 216 -22.66 -2.07 -3.52
N ARG A 217 -21.61 -1.61 -2.83
CA ARG A 217 -21.72 -1.18 -1.42
C ARG A 217 -21.63 0.32 -1.21
N SER A 218 -21.24 1.09 -2.23
CA SER A 218 -21.15 2.56 -2.13
C SER A 218 -22.39 3.27 -2.69
N TRP A 219 -22.46 4.59 -2.45
CA TRP A 219 -23.47 5.47 -3.05
C TRP A 219 -23.45 5.46 -4.59
N ILE A 220 -22.36 5.00 -5.22
CA ILE A 220 -22.21 4.92 -6.68
C ILE A 220 -23.24 3.95 -7.29
N GLY A 221 -23.50 2.80 -6.65
CA GLY A 221 -24.50 1.82 -7.09
C GLY A 221 -25.93 2.12 -6.65
N LYS A 222 -26.12 2.86 -5.54
CA LYS A 222 -27.46 3.18 -4.99
C LYS A 222 -28.33 4.07 -5.89
N HIS A 223 -27.73 4.71 -6.90
CA HIS A 223 -28.46 5.54 -7.88
C HIS A 223 -28.94 4.77 -9.13
N GLU A 224 -28.75 3.46 -9.23
CA GLU A 224 -29.30 2.65 -10.34
C GLU A 224 -30.83 2.41 -10.23
N GLY A 225 -31.49 2.88 -9.16
CA GLY A 225 -32.89 2.54 -8.84
C GLY A 225 -33.95 3.64 -9.03
N VAL A 226 -33.67 4.77 -9.69
CA VAL A 226 -34.71 5.78 -10.01
C VAL A 226 -34.45 6.39 -11.39
N ALA A 227 -34.73 5.61 -12.43
CA ALA A 227 -35.04 6.12 -13.76
C ALA A 227 -36.22 5.31 -14.30
N THR A 228 -37.43 5.77 -13.97
CA THR A 228 -38.66 5.50 -14.74
C THR A 228 -38.84 6.61 -15.75
#